data_AF-A0A662GT98-F1
#
_entry.id   AF-A0A662GT98-F1
#
_cell.length_a   1.000
_cell.length_b   1.000
_cell.length_c   1.000
_cell.angle_alpha   90.00
_cell.angle_beta   90.00
_cell.angle_gamma   90.00
#
_symmetry.space_group_name_H-M   'P 1'
#
loop_
_entity.id
_entity.type
_entity.pdbx_description
1 polymer ?
#
loop_
_entity_poly.entity_id
_entity_poly.type
_entity_poly.pdbx_seq_one_letter_code
_entity_poly.pdbx_strand_id
1 'polypeptide(L)'
;MLSEALKARVARAVRELIVTCLVIGLHDRAVEENRAAAILIAREVLPRVLGARNALERLEGDEHVVRAVSELSTACRLLREVAYGESADPAVVEAVSSGLVSLPLLLDDAHHHIHNAISALRKSRAVCREAREALRMLEEARRATSPTELYKRAYELIRRAGSPRDLPPQLD
;
A
#
# COMPACT_ATOMS: atom_id res chain seq x y z
N MET A 1 7.69 -23.52 11.08
CA MET A 1 6.37 -23.23 10.47
C MET A 1 5.81 -21.97 11.11
N LEU A 2 5.29 -21.03 10.32
CA LEU A 2 4.61 -19.83 10.83
C LEU A 2 3.26 -20.23 11.42
N SER A 3 2.84 -19.63 12.53
CA SER A 3 1.52 -19.88 13.11
C SER A 3 0.40 -19.39 12.16
N GLU A 4 -0.78 -20.00 12.22
CA GLU A 4 -1.93 -19.61 11.39
C GLU A 4 -2.35 -18.15 11.60
N ALA A 5 -2.23 -17.66 12.84
CA ALA A 5 -2.45 -16.25 13.16
C ALA A 5 -1.49 -15.32 12.40
N LEU A 6 -0.25 -15.76 12.20
CA LEU A 6 0.77 -14.99 11.49
C LEU A 6 0.49 -14.91 9.99
N LYS A 7 0.11 -16.05 9.40
CA LYS A 7 -0.31 -16.12 8.00
C LYS A 7 -1.53 -15.22 7.73
N ALA A 8 -2.50 -15.23 8.63
CA ALA A 8 -3.69 -14.38 8.53
C ALA A 8 -3.34 -12.88 8.56
N ARG A 9 -2.39 -12.47 9.41
CA ARG A 9 -1.93 -11.07 9.48
C ARG A 9 -1.22 -10.64 8.20
N VAL A 10 -0.33 -11.47 7.67
CA VAL A 10 0.35 -11.19 6.41
C VAL A 10 -0.65 -11.12 5.25
N ALA A 11 -1.58 -12.08 5.16
CA ALA A 11 -2.62 -12.07 4.13
C ALA A 11 -3.50 -10.81 4.21
N ARG A 12 -3.85 -10.36 5.42
CA ARG A 12 -4.54 -9.09 5.64
C ARG A 12 -3.71 -7.92 5.12
N ALA A 13 -2.44 -7.83 5.49
CA ALA A 13 -1.56 -6.75 5.02
C ALA A 13 -1.47 -6.72 3.49
N VAL A 14 -1.28 -7.88 2.85
CA VAL A 14 -1.22 -7.96 1.37
C VAL A 14 -2.55 -7.54 0.75
N ARG A 15 -3.70 -7.92 1.34
CA ARG A 15 -5.02 -7.46 0.87
C ARG A 15 -5.13 -5.94 0.86
N GLU A 16 -4.77 -5.29 1.96
CA GLU A 16 -4.80 -3.83 2.08
C GLU A 16 -3.90 -3.17 1.02
N LEU A 17 -2.72 -3.73 0.77
CA LEU A 17 -1.79 -3.26 -0.26
C LEU A 17 -2.36 -3.43 -1.68
N ILE A 18 -3.04 -4.54 -1.98
CA ILE A 18 -3.69 -4.73 -3.27
C ILE A 18 -4.77 -3.67 -3.51
N VAL A 19 -5.64 -3.44 -2.51
CA VAL A 19 -6.69 -2.44 -2.63
C VAL A 19 -6.10 -1.04 -2.73
N THR A 20 -5.01 -0.76 -2.03
CA THR A 20 -4.27 0.50 -2.17
C THR A 20 -3.79 0.74 -3.59
N CYS A 21 -3.11 -0.24 -4.21
CA CYS A 21 -2.65 -0.12 -5.59
C CYS A 21 -3.81 -0.01 -6.59
N LEU A 22 -4.95 -0.66 -6.35
CA LEU A 22 -6.16 -0.47 -7.15
C LEU A 22 -6.64 0.97 -7.12
N VAL A 23 -6.78 1.55 -5.93
CA VAL A 23 -7.27 2.93 -5.77
C VAL A 23 -6.31 3.91 -6.46
N ILE A 24 -5.00 3.79 -6.22
CA ILE A 24 -4.02 4.70 -6.84
C ILE A 24 -4.03 4.53 -8.37
N GLY A 25 -3.97 3.30 -8.88
CA GLY A 25 -3.93 3.02 -10.33
C GLY A 25 -5.21 3.40 -11.10
N LEU A 26 -6.37 3.50 -10.43
CA LEU A 26 -7.60 4.03 -11.04
C LEU A 26 -7.54 5.55 -11.25
N HIS A 27 -6.61 6.23 -10.58
CA HIS A 27 -6.53 7.68 -10.55
C HIS A 27 -5.20 8.25 -11.07
N ASP A 28 -4.26 7.43 -11.55
CA ASP A 28 -2.95 7.87 -12.08
C ASP A 28 -3.08 9.01 -13.11
N ARG A 29 -4.10 8.98 -13.98
CA ARG A 29 -4.32 10.06 -14.99
C ARG A 29 -4.96 11.33 -14.44
N ALA A 30 -5.61 11.26 -13.28
CA ALA A 30 -6.31 12.40 -12.68
C ALA A 30 -5.40 13.20 -11.72
N VAL A 31 -4.31 12.59 -11.23
CA VAL A 31 -3.45 13.14 -10.18
C VAL A 31 -2.39 14.09 -10.69
N GLU A 32 -1.90 13.91 -11.93
CA GLU A 32 -0.71 14.60 -12.44
C GLU A 32 -0.75 16.13 -12.26
N GLU A 33 -1.93 16.75 -12.20
CA GLU A 33 -2.08 18.19 -11.94
C GLU A 33 -3.19 18.57 -10.94
N ASN A 34 -3.99 17.62 -10.44
CA ASN A 34 -5.18 17.95 -9.64
C ASN A 34 -4.96 17.73 -8.13
N ARG A 35 -4.73 18.84 -7.42
CA ARG A 35 -4.60 18.88 -5.96
C ARG A 35 -5.77 18.20 -5.23
N ALA A 36 -7.01 18.42 -5.66
CA ALA A 36 -8.19 17.87 -5.00
C ALA A 36 -8.27 16.35 -5.17
N ALA A 37 -7.90 15.84 -6.35
CA ALA A 37 -7.81 14.40 -6.59
C ALA A 37 -6.75 13.76 -5.68
N ALA A 38 -5.57 14.37 -5.56
CA ALA A 38 -4.52 13.87 -4.68
C ALA A 38 -4.97 13.77 -3.21
N ILE A 39 -5.68 14.78 -2.70
CA ILE A 39 -6.26 14.76 -1.33
C ILE A 39 -7.25 13.60 -1.17
N LEU A 40 -8.18 13.42 -2.11
CA LEU A 40 -9.20 12.37 -2.03
C LEU A 40 -8.58 10.98 -2.04
N ILE A 41 -7.60 10.74 -2.92
CA ILE A 41 -6.88 9.47 -2.99
C ILE A 41 -6.11 9.23 -1.69
N ALA A 42 -5.41 10.24 -1.18
CA ALA A 42 -4.66 10.10 0.07
C ALA A 42 -5.57 9.73 1.24
N ARG A 43 -6.77 10.33 1.32
CA ARG A 43 -7.78 10.00 2.35
C ARG A 43 -8.28 8.56 2.23
N GLU A 44 -8.48 8.07 1.02
CA GLU A 44 -8.92 6.70 0.78
C GLU A 44 -7.81 5.68 1.05
N VAL A 45 -6.58 6.00 0.66
CA VAL A 45 -5.42 5.10 0.77
C VAL A 45 -4.88 5.01 2.20
N LEU A 46 -4.82 6.12 2.93
CA LEU A 46 -4.18 6.19 4.25
C LEU A 46 -4.68 5.14 5.26
N PRO A 47 -6.00 4.91 5.46
CA PRO A 47 -6.49 3.89 6.39
C PRO A 47 -6.01 2.48 6.05
N ARG A 48 -5.85 2.17 4.75
CA ARG A 48 -5.41 0.85 4.26
C ARG A 48 -3.93 0.63 4.49
N VAL A 49 -3.11 1.64 4.20
CA VAL A 49 -1.66 1.61 4.47
C VAL A 49 -1.39 1.50 5.97
N LEU A 50 -2.16 2.21 6.80
CA LEU A 50 -2.13 2.05 8.26
C LEU A 50 -2.53 0.62 8.68
N GLY A 51 -3.59 0.08 8.09
CA GLY A 51 -4.03 -1.31 8.33
C GLY A 51 -2.95 -2.34 7.99
N ALA A 52 -2.29 -2.18 6.84
CA ALA A 52 -1.18 -3.03 6.42
C ALA A 52 0.01 -2.94 7.39
N ARG A 53 0.41 -1.72 7.76
CA ARG A 53 1.51 -1.48 8.72
C ARG A 53 1.23 -2.14 10.07
N ASN A 54 0.07 -1.89 10.66
CA ASN A 54 -0.31 -2.43 11.97
C ASN A 54 -0.39 -3.98 11.94
N ALA A 55 -0.83 -4.56 10.82
CA ALA A 55 -0.84 -6.00 10.64
C ALA A 55 0.59 -6.58 10.67
N LEU A 56 1.58 -5.82 10.19
CA LEU A 56 2.98 -6.23 10.10
C LEU A 56 3.84 -5.89 11.32
N GLU A 57 3.53 -4.86 12.10
CA GLU A 57 4.37 -4.34 13.20
C GLU A 57 4.81 -5.37 14.26
N ARG A 58 4.05 -6.46 14.48
CA ARG A 58 4.37 -7.49 15.48
C ARG A 58 5.14 -8.69 14.92
N LEU A 59 5.63 -8.60 13.68
CA LEU A 59 6.45 -9.62 13.02
C LEU A 59 7.94 -9.34 13.27
N GLU A 60 8.33 -9.29 14.55
CA GLU A 60 9.72 -9.06 14.93
C GLU A 60 10.60 -10.24 14.47
N GLY A 61 11.78 -9.95 13.91
CA GLY A 61 12.78 -10.95 13.51
C GLY A 61 12.91 -11.24 12.01
N ASP A 62 12.04 -10.69 11.16
CA ASP A 62 12.22 -10.73 9.69
C ASP A 62 12.63 -9.35 9.18
N GLU A 63 13.88 -9.20 8.74
CA GLU A 63 14.45 -7.93 8.27
C GLU A 63 13.65 -7.31 7.12
N HIS A 64 13.04 -8.13 6.27
CA HIS A 64 12.27 -7.67 5.14
C HIS A 64 10.90 -7.15 5.59
N VAL A 65 10.32 -7.72 6.65
CA VAL A 65 9.10 -7.18 7.26
C VAL A 65 9.39 -5.88 7.99
N VAL A 66 10.50 -5.79 8.73
CA VAL A 66 10.94 -4.53 9.37
C VAL A 66 11.12 -3.42 8.32
N ARG A 67 11.80 -3.74 7.21
CA ARG A 67 11.93 -2.79 6.09
C ARG A 67 10.57 -2.39 5.54
N ALA A 68 9.66 -3.34 5.31
CA ALA A 68 8.32 -3.02 4.80
C ALA A 68 7.54 -2.10 5.75
N VAL A 69 7.61 -2.33 7.06
CA VAL A 69 6.98 -1.47 8.06
C VAL A 69 7.56 -0.06 8.04
N SER A 70 8.88 0.08 7.87
CA SER A 70 9.55 1.38 7.75
C SER A 70 9.09 2.16 6.50
N GLU A 71 9.04 1.49 5.35
CA GLU A 71 8.55 2.07 4.10
C GLU A 71 7.07 2.49 4.21
N LEU A 72 6.22 1.64 4.79
CA LEU A 72 4.80 1.96 5.05
C LEU A 72 4.63 3.10 6.04
N SER A 73 5.54 3.23 7.02
CA SER A 73 5.53 4.35 7.97
C SER A 73 5.84 5.67 7.28
N THR A 74 6.79 5.68 6.35
CA THR A 74 7.10 6.85 5.52
C THR A 74 5.92 7.19 4.59
N ALA A 75 5.35 6.19 3.91
CA ALA A 75 4.14 6.39 3.11
C ALA A 75 2.99 7.00 3.93
N CYS A 76 2.75 6.51 5.16
CA CYS A 76 1.72 7.07 6.05
C CYS A 76 1.96 8.55 6.40
N ARG A 77 3.22 8.96 6.61
CA ARG A 77 3.56 10.36 6.90
C ARG A 77 3.24 11.25 5.70
N LEU A 78 3.67 10.86 4.51
CA LEU A 78 3.41 11.58 3.26
C LEU A 78 1.90 11.66 2.97
N LEU A 79 1.17 10.55 3.16
CA LEU A 79 -0.28 10.52 2.95
C LEU A 79 -1.05 11.40 3.94
N ARG A 80 -0.59 11.53 5.20
CA ARG A 80 -1.20 12.46 6.18
C ARG A 80 -0.99 13.92 5.79
N GLU A 81 0.19 14.25 5.28
CA GLU A 81 0.46 15.57 4.72
C GLU A 81 -0.48 15.87 3.55
N VAL A 82 -0.59 14.95 2.59
CA VAL A 82 -1.46 15.15 1.43
C VAL A 82 -2.94 15.22 1.83
N ALA A 83 -3.40 14.37 2.74
CA ALA A 83 -4.81 14.28 3.11
C ALA A 83 -5.32 15.42 4.02
N TYR A 84 -4.45 15.90 4.92
CA TYR A 84 -4.83 16.77 6.04
C TYR A 84 -3.87 17.94 6.29
N GLY A 85 -2.71 18.01 5.61
CA GLY A 85 -1.66 18.98 5.93
C GLY A 85 -0.99 18.69 7.28
N GLU A 86 -0.97 17.43 7.69
CA GLU A 86 -0.46 16.98 8.99
C GLU A 86 0.84 16.19 8.84
N SER A 87 1.94 16.85 8.45
CA SER A 87 3.28 16.29 8.53
C SER A 87 3.96 16.64 9.85
N ALA A 88 4.56 15.63 10.50
CA ALA A 88 5.48 15.82 11.61
C ALA A 88 6.92 16.10 11.15
N ASP A 89 7.18 16.07 9.84
CA ASP A 89 8.49 16.34 9.24
C ASP A 89 8.58 17.80 8.76
N PRO A 90 9.35 18.66 9.43
CA PRO A 90 9.46 20.08 9.08
C PRO A 90 9.95 20.32 7.65
N ALA A 91 10.81 19.45 7.12
CA ALA A 91 11.34 19.61 5.76
C ALA A 91 10.25 19.43 4.71
N VAL A 92 9.31 18.50 4.94
CA VAL A 92 8.16 18.28 4.05
C VAL A 92 7.20 19.48 4.12
N VAL A 93 6.90 19.99 5.32
CA VAL A 93 6.03 21.17 5.50
C VAL A 93 6.62 22.40 4.81
N GLU A 94 7.92 22.63 4.97
CA GLU A 94 8.62 23.74 4.33
C GLU A 94 8.64 23.61 2.80
N ALA A 95 8.92 22.41 2.27
CA ALA A 95 8.93 22.14 0.84
C ALA A 95 7.56 22.35 0.17
N VAL A 96 6.47 21.95 0.83
CA VAL A 96 5.10 22.20 0.34
C VAL A 96 4.75 23.69 0.42
N SER A 97 5.05 24.33 1.55
CA SER A 97 4.71 25.75 1.77
C SER A 97 5.46 26.70 0.84
N SER A 98 6.71 26.35 0.49
CA SER A 98 7.54 27.08 -0.47
C SER A 98 7.22 26.75 -1.93
N GLY A 99 6.33 25.79 -2.20
CA GLY A 99 5.99 25.35 -3.55
C GLY A 99 7.09 24.54 -4.25
N LEU A 100 8.13 24.10 -3.51
CA LEU A 100 9.19 23.23 -4.03
C LEU A 100 8.64 21.83 -4.35
N VAL A 101 7.59 21.40 -3.67
CA VAL A 101 6.93 20.10 -3.86
C VAL A 101 5.41 20.27 -3.92
N SER A 102 4.76 19.58 -4.85
CA SER A 102 3.30 19.58 -5.00
C SER A 102 2.67 18.39 -4.27
N LEU A 103 1.37 18.49 -3.90
CA LEU A 103 0.65 17.36 -3.30
C LEU A 103 0.59 16.11 -4.21
N PRO A 104 0.40 16.24 -5.54
CA PRO A 104 0.56 15.12 -6.46
C PRO A 104 1.93 14.44 -6.37
N LEU A 105 3.01 15.22 -6.28
CA LEU A 105 4.37 14.67 -6.18
C LEU A 105 4.57 13.93 -4.84
N LEU A 106 4.08 14.47 -3.72
CA LEU A 106 4.09 13.75 -2.44
C LEU A 106 3.27 12.45 -2.48
N LEU A 107 2.16 12.43 -3.21
CA LEU A 107 1.36 11.22 -3.38
C LEU A 107 2.09 10.17 -4.21
N ASP A 108 2.83 10.57 -5.26
CA ASP A 108 3.69 9.67 -6.03
C ASP A 108 4.84 9.12 -5.17
N ASP A 109 5.48 9.96 -4.35
CA ASP A 109 6.50 9.52 -3.40
C ASP A 109 5.93 8.51 -2.37
N ALA A 110 4.71 8.76 -1.86
CA ALA A 110 4.03 7.82 -0.98
C ALA A 110 3.77 6.48 -1.68
N HIS A 111 3.33 6.52 -2.94
CA HIS A 111 3.11 5.34 -3.78
C HIS A 111 4.41 4.58 -4.02
N HIS A 112 5.52 5.28 -4.25
CA HIS A 112 6.85 4.69 -4.36
C HIS A 112 7.24 3.90 -3.10
N HIS A 113 7.04 4.49 -1.92
CA HIS A 113 7.30 3.81 -0.64
C HIS A 113 6.40 2.57 -0.43
N ILE A 114 5.13 2.63 -0.84
CA ILE A 114 4.23 1.45 -0.81
C ILE A 114 4.80 0.32 -1.69
N HIS A 115 5.30 0.65 -2.88
CA HIS A 115 5.94 -0.34 -3.74
C HIS A 115 7.24 -0.91 -3.17
N ASN A 116 8.06 -0.09 -2.51
CA ASN A 116 9.24 -0.59 -1.80
C ASN A 116 8.87 -1.56 -0.67
N ALA A 117 7.78 -1.29 0.05
CA ALA A 117 7.25 -2.21 1.05
C ALA A 117 6.81 -3.55 0.43
N ILE A 118 6.10 -3.52 -0.70
CA ILE A 118 5.69 -4.72 -1.45
C ILE A 118 6.92 -5.56 -1.85
N SER A 119 7.95 -4.91 -2.41
CA SER A 119 9.19 -5.57 -2.82
C SER A 119 9.98 -6.15 -1.65
N ALA A 120 9.96 -5.51 -0.49
CA ALA A 120 10.54 -6.06 0.73
C ALA A 120 9.74 -7.29 1.20
N LEU A 121 8.42 -7.18 1.36
CA LEU A 121 7.56 -8.29 1.80
C LEU A 121 7.69 -9.53 0.92
N ARG A 122 7.82 -9.39 -0.40
CA ARG A 122 7.98 -10.54 -1.31
C ARG A 122 9.20 -11.41 -0.94
N LYS A 123 10.26 -10.80 -0.44
CA LYS A 123 11.52 -11.46 -0.04
C LYS A 123 11.42 -12.10 1.35
N SER A 124 10.46 -11.69 2.17
CA SER A 124 10.27 -12.23 3.52
C SER A 124 9.94 -13.73 3.51
N ARG A 125 10.50 -14.44 4.49
CA ARG A 125 10.18 -15.85 4.75
C ARG A 125 8.87 -16.01 5.52
N ALA A 126 8.41 -14.94 6.18
CA ALA A 126 7.12 -14.87 6.86
C ALA A 126 5.92 -14.84 5.91
N VAL A 127 6.15 -14.69 4.60
CA VAL A 127 5.07 -14.64 3.60
C VAL A 127 4.79 -16.03 3.01
N CYS A 128 3.52 -16.44 3.01
CA CYS A 128 3.10 -17.71 2.40
C CYS A 128 3.20 -17.65 0.86
N ARG A 129 3.07 -18.80 0.20
CA ARG A 129 3.25 -18.91 -1.25
C ARG A 129 2.25 -18.03 -2.01
N GLU A 130 0.99 -18.10 -1.63
CA GLU A 130 -0.13 -17.37 -2.24
C GLU A 130 0.07 -15.86 -2.09
N ALA A 131 0.46 -15.41 -0.89
CA ALA A 131 0.75 -14.00 -0.64
C ALA A 131 1.97 -13.49 -1.39
N ARG A 132 3.01 -14.33 -1.53
CA ARG A 132 4.20 -13.98 -2.33
C ARG A 132 3.86 -13.84 -3.81
N GLU A 133 2.98 -14.70 -4.32
CA GLU A 133 2.50 -14.64 -5.70
C GLU A 133 1.63 -13.40 -5.95
N ALA A 134 0.74 -13.05 -5.02
CA ALA A 134 -0.02 -11.80 -5.10
C ALA A 134 0.89 -10.56 -5.10
N LEU A 135 1.90 -10.51 -4.21
CA LEU A 135 2.88 -9.42 -4.18
C LEU A 135 3.69 -9.32 -5.48
N ARG A 136 4.01 -10.46 -6.11
CA ARG A 136 4.64 -10.48 -7.44
C ARG A 136 3.73 -9.87 -8.51
N MET A 137 2.44 -10.20 -8.50
CA MET A 137 1.48 -9.59 -9.43
C MET A 137 1.39 -8.07 -9.25
N LEU A 138 1.49 -7.57 -8.02
CA LEU A 138 1.54 -6.12 -7.75
C LEU A 138 2.80 -5.45 -8.32
N GLU A 139 3.97 -6.09 -8.21
CA GLU A 139 5.21 -5.58 -8.82
C GLU A 139 5.12 -5.54 -10.35
N GLU A 140 4.54 -6.58 -10.96
CA GLU A 140 4.34 -6.67 -12.41
C GLU A 140 3.34 -5.61 -12.90
N ALA A 141 2.26 -5.39 -12.15
CA ALA A 141 1.23 -4.40 -12.48
C ALA A 141 1.81 -2.98 -12.58
N ARG A 142 2.74 -2.58 -11.69
CA ARG A 142 3.40 -1.27 -11.74
C ARG A 142 4.01 -0.94 -13.11
N ARG A 143 4.46 -1.96 -13.85
CA ARG A 143 5.12 -1.81 -15.16
C ARG A 143 4.19 -2.13 -16.33
N ALA A 144 2.96 -2.57 -16.06
CA ALA A 144 2.03 -3.00 -17.07
C ALA A 144 1.24 -1.81 -17.65
N THR A 145 0.96 -1.86 -18.94
CA THR A 145 0.08 -0.90 -19.62
C THR A 145 -1.38 -0.97 -19.18
N SER A 146 -1.78 -2.06 -18.51
CA SER A 146 -3.15 -2.27 -17.98
C SER A 146 -3.10 -2.95 -16.60
N PRO A 147 -2.73 -2.21 -15.54
CA PRO A 147 -2.41 -2.77 -14.22
C PRO A 147 -3.62 -3.34 -13.46
N THR A 148 -4.84 -2.86 -13.77
CA THR A 148 -6.07 -3.19 -13.05
C THR A 148 -6.40 -4.68 -13.03
N GLU A 149 -6.20 -5.38 -14.13
CA GLU A 149 -6.50 -6.82 -14.22
C GLU A 149 -5.54 -7.67 -13.35
N LEU A 150 -4.29 -7.26 -13.24
CA LEU A 150 -3.31 -7.91 -12.36
C LEU A 150 -3.67 -7.68 -10.88
N TYR A 151 -4.14 -6.48 -10.53
CA TYR A 151 -4.60 -6.19 -9.19
C TYR A 151 -5.85 -6.99 -8.79
N LYS A 152 -6.85 -7.12 -9.68
CA LYS A 152 -8.03 -7.97 -9.45
C LYS A 152 -7.65 -9.42 -9.21
N ARG A 153 -6.75 -9.97 -10.05
CA ARG A 153 -6.23 -11.34 -9.88
C ARG A 153 -5.50 -11.54 -8.57
N ALA A 154 -4.65 -10.58 -8.17
CA ALA A 154 -3.95 -10.62 -6.88
C ALA A 154 -4.95 -10.62 -5.71
N TYR A 155 -6.01 -9.81 -5.80
CA TYR A 155 -7.07 -9.77 -4.80
C TYR A 155 -7.79 -11.11 -4.68
N GLU A 156 -8.19 -11.71 -5.81
CA GLU A 156 -8.83 -13.02 -5.82
C GLU A 156 -7.93 -14.11 -5.23
N LEU A 157 -6.64 -14.08 -5.53
CA LEU A 157 -5.67 -15.05 -5.01
C LEU A 157 -5.60 -14.98 -3.48
N ILE A 158 -5.45 -13.78 -2.92
CA ILE A 158 -5.44 -13.56 -1.47
C ILE A 158 -6.80 -13.86 -0.83
N ARG A 159 -7.89 -13.54 -1.52
CA ARG A 159 -9.26 -13.81 -1.05
C ARG A 159 -9.51 -15.30 -0.92
N ARG A 160 -9.06 -16.11 -1.86
CA ARG A 160 -9.19 -17.59 -1.82
C ARG A 160 -8.27 -18.22 -0.78
N ALA A 161 -7.13 -17.60 -0.49
CA ALA A 161 -6.18 -18.04 0.53
C ALA A 161 -6.59 -17.67 1.97
N GLY A 162 -7.45 -16.66 2.15
CA GLY A 162 -8.04 -16.28 3.43
C GLY A 162 -9.43 -16.89 3.62
N SER A 163 -9.73 -17.41 4.81
CA SER A 163 -11.01 -18.06 5.16
C SER A 163 -12.26 -17.22 4.76
N PRO A 164 -13.42 -17.83 4.42
CA PRO A 164 -14.53 -17.20 3.68
C PRO A 164 -15.33 -16.09 4.39
N ARG A 165 -14.95 -15.63 5.58
CA ARG A 165 -15.85 -14.87 6.47
C ARG A 165 -15.92 -13.36 6.28
N ASP A 166 -15.04 -12.77 5.46
CA ASP A 166 -14.99 -11.31 5.27
C ASP A 166 -15.19 -10.92 3.79
N LEU A 167 -16.33 -11.30 3.22
CA LEU A 167 -16.77 -10.81 1.91
C LEU A 167 -17.41 -9.42 2.08
N PRO A 168 -16.85 -8.33 1.49
CA PRO A 168 -17.70 -7.19 1.13
C PRO A 168 -18.68 -7.62 0.02
N PRO A 169 -19.86 -6.99 -0.08
CA PRO A 169 -20.87 -7.34 -1.08
C PRO A 169 -20.29 -7.24 -2.49
N GLN A 170 -20.75 -8.14 -3.35
CA GLN A 170 -20.36 -8.19 -4.75
C GLN A 170 -20.68 -6.83 -5.39
N LEU A 171 -19.70 -6.23 -6.06
CA LEU A 171 -19.94 -5.10 -6.95
C LEU A 171 -20.47 -5.70 -8.26
N ASP A 172 -21.79 -5.60 -8.43
CA ASP A 172 -22.49 -5.84 -9.70
C ASP A 172 -22.17 -4.74 -10.72
#